data_AF-A0A6I9PFL4-F1
#
_entry.id   AF-A0A6I9PFL4-F1
#
_cell.length_a   1.000
_cell.length_b   1.000
_cell.length_c   1.000
_cell.angle_alpha   90.00
_cell.angle_beta   90.00
_cell.angle_gamma   90.00
#
_symmetry.space_group_name_H-M   'P 1'
#
loop_
_entity.id
_entity.type
_entity.pdbx_description
1 polymer ?
#
loop_
_entity_poly.entity_id
_entity_poly.type
_entity_poly.pdbx_seq_one_letter_code
_entity_poly.pdbx_strand_id
1 'polypeptide(L)'
;MDRPSISVMSPTSPGTLRDLPVVLPGQLSVKLWYDKVGHQLIVNVLQAIDLPTRPDGRPRNPYVKMYFLPDRSDKSKRRTKTVKKNAEPKWNQTFLYSHVHRRDFRERMLEITVWDQPRVQEEESEFLGE
;
A
#
# COMPACT_ATOMS: atom_id res chain seq x y z
N MET A 1 13.27 -10.94 -21.49
CA MET A 1 11.82 -11.18 -21.33
C MET A 1 11.34 -10.22 -20.26
N ASP A 2 10.92 -9.04 -20.67
CA ASP A 2 10.47 -7.98 -19.77
C ASP A 2 9.11 -8.32 -19.19
N ARG A 3 9.00 -8.27 -17.85
CA ARG A 3 7.74 -8.48 -17.14
C ARG A 3 6.82 -7.28 -17.39
N PRO A 4 5.50 -7.49 -17.58
CA PRO A 4 4.58 -6.36 -17.65
C PRO A 4 4.55 -5.62 -16.30
N SER A 5 4.91 -4.35 -16.30
CA SER A 5 4.68 -3.41 -15.19
C SER A 5 3.30 -2.79 -15.34
N ILE A 6 2.43 -2.95 -14.34
CA ILE A 6 1.14 -2.26 -14.31
C ILE A 6 1.33 -1.01 -13.46
N SER A 7 1.25 0.15 -14.10
CA SER A 7 1.14 1.44 -13.42
C SER A 7 -0.33 1.81 -13.31
N VAL A 8 -0.88 1.83 -12.09
CA VAL A 8 -2.25 2.28 -11.83
C VAL A 8 -2.19 3.75 -11.46
N MET A 9 -2.86 4.63 -12.20
CA MET A 9 -2.99 6.05 -11.86
C MET A 9 -4.36 6.34 -11.26
N SER A 10 -4.36 6.99 -10.10
CA SER A 10 -5.57 7.43 -9.38
C SER A 10 -6.16 8.70 -10.03
N PRO A 11 -7.50 8.79 -10.24
CA PRO A 11 -8.13 9.94 -10.90
C PRO A 11 -8.51 11.12 -9.98
N THR A 12 -8.06 11.17 -8.72
CA THR A 12 -8.47 12.20 -7.76
C THR A 12 -7.33 12.71 -6.89
N SER A 13 -6.51 13.60 -7.45
CA SER A 13 -5.67 14.51 -6.66
C SER A 13 -6.24 15.93 -6.77
N PRO A 14 -6.55 16.63 -5.66
CA PRO A 14 -7.09 17.99 -5.70
C PRO A 14 -6.05 18.94 -6.29
N GLY A 15 -6.48 19.78 -7.23
CA GLY A 15 -5.61 20.59 -8.06
C GLY A 15 -4.80 21.64 -7.31
N THR A 16 -3.48 21.56 -7.46
CA THR A 16 -2.57 22.70 -7.62
C THR A 16 -1.47 22.28 -8.58
N LEU A 17 -1.39 23.01 -9.71
CA LEU A 17 -0.34 23.09 -10.72
C LEU A 17 0.29 21.76 -11.22
N ARG A 18 0.13 21.57 -12.53
CA ARG A 18 0.74 20.52 -13.38
C ARG A 18 2.22 20.24 -13.04
N ASP A 19 2.47 19.29 -12.16
CA ASP A 19 3.71 18.53 -12.17
C ASP A 19 3.42 17.18 -12.83
N LEU A 20 4.34 16.76 -13.69
CA LEU A 20 4.41 15.39 -14.22
C LEU A 20 4.16 14.40 -13.09
N PRO A 21 3.57 13.21 -13.33
CA PRO A 21 3.39 12.21 -12.27
C PRO A 21 4.73 12.06 -11.56
N VAL A 22 4.80 12.55 -10.33
CA VAL A 22 5.98 12.39 -9.50
C VAL A 22 6.02 10.91 -9.24
N VAL A 23 6.81 10.20 -10.04
CA VAL A 23 7.13 8.80 -9.81
C VAL A 23 7.93 8.80 -8.53
N LEU A 24 7.23 8.67 -7.41
CA LEU A 24 7.88 8.52 -6.12
C LEU A 24 8.74 7.27 -6.23
N PRO A 25 10.04 7.35 -5.89
CA PRO A 25 10.92 6.22 -5.97
C PRO A 25 10.42 5.11 -5.04
N GLY A 26 10.63 3.87 -5.47
CA GLY A 26 10.29 2.68 -4.71
C GLY A 26 9.27 1.80 -5.40
N GLN A 27 9.37 0.50 -5.17
CA GLN A 27 8.47 -0.49 -5.75
C GLN A 27 7.91 -1.39 -4.67
N LEU A 28 6.59 -1.52 -4.62
CA LEU A 28 5.90 -2.43 -3.70
C LEU A 28 5.55 -3.74 -4.42
N SER A 29 6.02 -4.86 -3.89
CA SER A 29 5.66 -6.20 -4.38
C SER A 29 4.46 -6.75 -3.59
N VAL A 30 3.34 -6.95 -4.29
CA VAL A 30 2.11 -7.51 -3.72
C VAL A 30 1.62 -8.69 -4.55
N LYS A 31 0.93 -9.60 -3.88
CA LYS A 31 0.28 -10.77 -4.45
C LYS A 31 -1.24 -10.70 -4.11
N LEU A 32 -2.14 -10.61 -5.11
CA LEU A 32 -3.63 -10.68 -5.02
C LEU A 32 -4.32 -11.98 -5.53
N TRP A 33 -5.01 -12.72 -4.64
CA TRP A 33 -5.65 -14.02 -4.90
C TRP A 33 -7.14 -13.88 -4.55
N TYR A 34 -8.04 -14.48 -5.32
CA TYR A 34 -9.47 -14.51 -4.98
C TYR A 34 -9.95 -15.95 -4.78
N ASP A 35 -10.37 -16.27 -3.56
CA ASP A 35 -11.09 -17.51 -3.27
C ASP A 35 -12.58 -17.31 -3.58
N LYS A 36 -13.02 -17.93 -4.68
CA LYS A 36 -14.41 -17.88 -5.13
C LYS A 36 -15.34 -18.62 -4.18
N VAL A 37 -14.89 -19.72 -3.56
CA VAL A 37 -15.73 -20.58 -2.71
C VAL A 37 -15.94 -19.91 -1.36
N GLY A 38 -14.86 -19.41 -0.74
CA GLY A 38 -14.93 -18.69 0.53
C GLY A 38 -15.40 -17.24 0.41
N HIS A 39 -15.55 -16.71 -0.81
CA HIS A 39 -15.81 -15.28 -1.08
C HIS A 39 -14.79 -14.37 -0.39
N GLN A 40 -13.49 -14.60 -0.66
CA GLN A 40 -12.41 -13.89 0.02
C GLN A 40 -11.41 -13.31 -0.98
N LEU A 41 -11.05 -12.03 -0.80
CA LEU A 41 -9.87 -11.43 -1.40
C LEU A 41 -8.69 -11.60 -0.44
N ILE A 42 -7.63 -12.23 -0.93
CA ILE A 42 -6.41 -12.54 -0.19
C ILE A 42 -5.30 -11.64 -0.74
N VAL A 43 -4.65 -10.91 0.16
CA VAL A 43 -3.61 -9.95 -0.20
C VAL A 43 -2.34 -10.28 0.57
N ASN A 44 -1.29 -10.65 -0.14
CA ASN A 44 0.02 -10.90 0.44
C ASN A 44 0.97 -9.74 0.09
N VAL A 45 1.31 -8.97 1.11
CA VAL A 45 2.27 -7.87 1.04
C VAL A 45 3.67 -8.44 1.30
N LEU A 46 4.50 -8.50 0.26
CA LEU A 46 5.78 -9.18 0.31
C LEU A 46 6.87 -8.26 0.83
N GLN A 47 7.20 -7.23 0.05
CA GLN A 47 8.32 -6.34 0.30
C GLN A 47 8.17 -5.02 -0.46
N ALA A 48 8.94 -4.02 -0.07
CA ALA A 48 9.24 -2.87 -0.90
C ALA A 48 10.75 -2.81 -1.17
N ILE A 49 11.13 -2.18 -2.28
CA ILE A 49 12.52 -1.84 -2.62
C ILE A 49 12.62 -0.36 -2.97
N ASP A 50 13.83 0.20 -2.87
CA ASP A 50 14.16 1.59 -3.27
C ASP A 50 13.27 2.67 -2.62
N LEU A 51 12.83 2.47 -1.37
CA LEU A 51 12.08 3.51 -0.65
C LEU A 51 12.96 4.73 -0.36
N PRO A 52 12.45 5.96 -0.55
CA PRO A 52 13.23 7.18 -0.33
C PRO A 52 13.62 7.32 1.13
N THR A 53 14.84 7.78 1.38
CA THR A 53 15.27 8.17 2.72
C THR A 53 14.50 9.40 3.22
N ARG A 54 14.58 9.68 4.52
CA ARG A 54 14.08 10.94 5.07
C ARG A 54 14.89 12.12 4.54
N PRO A 55 14.33 13.34 4.56
CA PRO A 55 15.09 14.56 4.22
C PRO A 55 16.34 14.75 5.08
N ASP A 56 16.32 14.27 6.33
CA ASP A 56 17.49 14.29 7.25
C ASP A 56 18.50 13.16 6.99
N GLY A 57 18.34 12.39 5.91
CA GLY A 57 19.19 11.26 5.52
C GLY A 57 18.99 10.00 6.36
N ARG A 58 18.09 10.01 7.35
CA ARG A 58 17.87 8.84 8.21
C ARG A 58 17.00 7.78 7.51
N PRO A 59 17.16 6.50 7.87
CA PRO A 59 16.35 5.44 7.31
C PRO A 59 14.91 5.49 7.84
N ARG A 60 13.97 5.10 6.96
CA ARG A 60 12.52 5.00 7.18
C ARG A 60 12.15 3.84 8.11
N ASN A 61 10.98 3.91 8.72
CA ASN A 61 10.31 2.81 9.43
C ASN A 61 9.02 2.42 8.67
N PRO A 62 9.14 1.73 7.53
CA PRO A 62 8.00 1.54 6.64
C PRO A 62 6.99 0.51 7.15
N TYR A 63 5.72 0.77 6.87
CA TYR A 63 4.61 -0.16 6.97
C TYR A 63 3.61 0.07 5.82
N VAL A 64 2.77 -0.92 5.55
CA VAL A 64 1.71 -0.83 4.55
C VAL A 64 0.35 -0.75 5.25
N LYS A 65 -0.53 0.11 4.73
CA LYS A 65 -1.92 0.27 5.14
C LYS A 65 -2.81 0.04 3.93
N MET A 66 -3.94 -0.61 4.12
CA MET A 66 -4.79 -0.98 3.00
C MET A 66 -6.27 -1.03 3.38
N TYR A 67 -7.10 -0.73 2.39
CA TYR A 67 -8.56 -0.65 2.49
C TYR A 67 -9.20 -1.27 1.26
N PHE A 68 -10.31 -1.98 1.44
CA PHE A 68 -11.18 -2.37 0.34
C PHE A 68 -12.31 -1.34 0.20
N LEU A 69 -12.08 -0.37 -0.68
CA LEU A 69 -12.92 0.80 -0.84
C LEU A 69 -14.30 0.43 -1.42
N PRO A 70 -15.36 1.19 -1.08
CA PRO A 70 -15.34 2.48 -0.36
C PRO A 70 -15.27 2.38 1.17
N ASP A 71 -15.20 1.16 1.74
CA ASP A 71 -15.19 0.97 3.19
C ASP A 71 -13.87 1.43 3.83
N ARG A 72 -13.90 2.61 4.47
CA ARG A 72 -12.81 3.22 5.24
C ARG A 72 -12.83 2.85 6.72
N SER A 73 -13.75 1.99 7.16
CA SER A 73 -13.89 1.60 8.57
C SER A 73 -12.74 0.72 9.05
N ASP A 74 -12.60 0.58 10.38
CA ASP A 74 -11.62 -0.31 11.00
C ASP A 74 -11.81 -1.78 10.62
N LYS A 75 -13.02 -2.18 10.19
CA LYS A 75 -13.29 -3.55 9.70
C LYS A 75 -12.57 -3.84 8.37
N SER A 76 -12.40 -2.83 7.52
CA SER A 76 -11.71 -2.92 6.22
C SER A 76 -10.21 -2.63 6.34
N LYS A 77 -9.82 -1.83 7.33
CA LYS A 77 -8.41 -1.49 7.55
C LYS A 77 -7.57 -2.76 7.78
N ARG A 78 -6.49 -2.91 7.02
CA ARG A 78 -5.39 -3.84 7.34
C ARG A 78 -4.08 -3.08 7.35
N ARG A 79 -3.14 -3.55 8.17
CA ARG A 79 -1.83 -2.93 8.34
C ARG A 79 -0.77 -3.98 8.57
N THR A 80 0.38 -3.86 7.90
CA THR A 80 1.54 -4.69 8.22
C THR A 80 2.23 -4.23 9.50
N LYS A 81 3.04 -5.12 10.08
CA LYS A 81 4.05 -4.71 11.05
C LYS A 81 4.98 -3.64 10.45
N THR A 82 5.36 -2.67 11.27
CA THR A 82 6.41 -1.71 10.92
C THR A 82 7.78 -2.39 10.96
N VAL A 83 8.54 -2.26 9.87
CA VAL A 83 9.96 -2.63 9.85
C VAL A 83 10.76 -1.38 10.16
N LYS A 84 11.68 -1.43 11.13
CA LYS A 84 12.42 -0.24 11.57
C LYS A 84 13.69 -0.04 10.74
N LYS A 85 14.02 1.22 10.46
CA LYS A 85 15.28 1.65 9.83
C LYS A 85 15.65 0.85 8.56
N ASN A 86 14.70 0.67 7.64
CA ASN A 86 14.90 -0.16 6.46
C ASN A 86 14.26 0.47 5.21
N ALA A 87 15.03 0.61 4.13
CA ALA A 87 14.56 1.09 2.82
C ALA A 87 14.05 -0.05 1.92
N GLU A 88 14.37 -1.31 2.27
CA GLU A 88 13.94 -2.52 1.57
C GLU A 88 13.21 -3.48 2.55
N PRO A 89 12.07 -3.06 3.13
CA PRO A 89 11.37 -3.87 4.11
C PRO A 89 10.79 -5.14 3.49
N LYS A 90 10.93 -6.26 4.21
CA LYS A 90 10.26 -7.52 3.89
C LYS A 90 9.19 -7.80 4.95
N TRP A 91 7.93 -7.72 4.57
CA TRP A 91 6.80 -7.96 5.47
C TRP A 91 6.32 -9.40 5.42
N ASN A 92 6.22 -9.98 4.21
CA ASN A 92 5.66 -11.31 3.95
C ASN A 92 4.39 -11.60 4.77
N GLN A 93 3.46 -10.65 4.76
CA GLN A 93 2.23 -10.70 5.57
C GLN A 93 1.01 -10.85 4.67
N THR A 94 0.15 -11.80 5.01
CA THR A 94 -1.08 -12.10 4.28
C THR A 94 -2.29 -11.57 5.05
N PHE A 95 -3.18 -10.89 4.34
CA PHE A 95 -4.42 -10.34 4.85
C PHE A 95 -5.61 -10.89 4.08
N LEU A 96 -6.75 -10.98 4.76
CA LEU A 96 -8.00 -11.48 4.22
C LEU A 96 -9.09 -10.39 4.31
N TYR A 97 -9.79 -10.22 3.20
CA TYR A 97 -11.08 -9.53 3.12
C TYR A 97 -12.15 -10.58 2.86
N SER A 98 -12.96 -10.86 3.86
CA SER A 98 -14.10 -11.78 3.77
C SER A 98 -15.34 -11.11 3.17
N HIS A 99 -16.30 -11.92 2.71
CA HIS A 99 -17.56 -11.45 2.12
C HIS A 99 -17.36 -10.57 0.88
N VAL A 100 -16.28 -10.83 0.13
CA VAL A 100 -16.01 -10.17 -1.14
C VAL A 100 -16.58 -11.06 -2.24
N HIS A 101 -17.69 -10.64 -2.83
CA HIS A 101 -18.30 -11.33 -3.95
C HIS A 101 -17.69 -10.84 -5.27
N ARG A 102 -17.71 -11.70 -6.30
CA ARG A 102 -17.18 -11.37 -7.63
C ARG A 102 -17.80 -10.09 -8.23
N ARG A 103 -19.06 -9.80 -7.91
CA ARG A 103 -19.76 -8.58 -8.35
C ARG A 103 -19.15 -7.31 -7.75
N ASP A 104 -18.57 -7.39 -6.55
CA ASP A 104 -18.05 -6.24 -5.82
C ASP A 104 -16.84 -5.63 -6.52
N PHE A 105 -16.02 -6.45 -7.22
CA PHE A 105 -14.86 -5.97 -7.99
C PHE A 105 -15.21 -5.04 -9.16
N ARG A 106 -16.49 -4.88 -9.50
CA ARG A 106 -16.93 -3.90 -10.51
C ARG A 106 -16.97 -2.47 -9.98
N GLU A 107 -17.18 -2.32 -8.68
CA GLU A 107 -17.47 -1.03 -8.04
C GLU A 107 -16.55 -0.75 -6.84
N ARG A 108 -15.70 -1.71 -6.48
CA ARG A 108 -14.77 -1.62 -5.36
C ARG A 108 -13.34 -1.73 -5.85
N MET A 109 -12.44 -1.11 -5.09
CA MET A 109 -11.02 -1.14 -5.35
C MET A 109 -10.25 -1.45 -4.08
N LEU A 110 -9.10 -2.08 -4.25
CA LEU A 110 -8.15 -2.29 -3.17
C LEU A 110 -7.16 -1.13 -3.18
N GLU A 111 -7.20 -0.31 -2.14
CA GLU A 111 -6.19 0.71 -1.91
C GLU A 111 -5.07 0.11 -1.05
N ILE A 112 -3.83 0.29 -1.48
CA ILE A 112 -2.63 -0.13 -0.77
C ILE A 112 -1.72 1.10 -0.69
N THR A 113 -1.25 1.45 0.50
CA THR A 113 -0.44 2.65 0.71
C THR A 113 0.74 2.33 1.61
N VAL A 114 1.91 2.88 1.29
CA VAL A 114 3.14 2.75 2.08
C VAL A 114 3.32 3.99 2.94
N TRP A 115 3.69 3.79 4.20
CA TRP A 115 3.81 4.85 5.20
C TRP A 115 5.11 4.69 5.99
N ASP A 116 5.70 5.81 6.40
CA ASP A 116 6.81 5.86 7.36
C ASP A 116 6.28 6.16 8.76
N GLN A 117 6.53 5.26 9.71
CA GLN A 117 6.21 5.52 11.11
C GLN A 117 7.28 6.46 11.73
N PRO A 118 6.86 7.55 12.38
CA PRO A 118 7.81 8.46 13.02
C PRO A 118 8.50 7.78 14.20
N ARG A 119 9.60 8.41 14.64
CA ARG A 119 10.36 7.91 15.79
C ARG A 119 9.77 8.43 17.10
N VAL A 120 9.25 9.66 17.06
CA VAL A 120 8.53 10.30 18.15
C VAL A 120 7.06 9.91 18.01
N GLN A 121 6.41 9.50 19.10
CA GLN A 121 5.03 9.00 19.03
C GLN A 121 4.00 10.10 18.77
N GLU A 122 4.30 11.36 19.10
CA GLU A 122 3.40 12.49 18.86
C GLU A 122 3.38 12.95 17.38
N GLU A 123 4.37 12.55 16.59
CA GLU A 123 4.42 12.87 15.17
C GLU A 123 3.45 11.99 14.37
N GLU A 124 3.02 12.49 13.21
CA GLU A 124 2.18 11.72 12.30
C GLU A 124 3.01 10.83 11.36
N SER A 125 2.37 9.78 10.81
CA SER A 125 3.02 8.97 9.77
C SER A 125 3.08 9.72 8.45
N GLU A 126 4.24 9.67 7.81
CA GLU A 126 4.44 10.25 6.48
C GLU A 126 4.00 9.25 5.40
N PHE A 127 3.24 9.73 4.42
CA PHE A 127 2.84 8.94 3.25
C PHE A 127 4.02 8.82 2.27
N LEU A 128 4.29 7.61 1.79
CA LEU A 128 5.40 7.33 0.86
C LEU A 128 4.95 6.96 -0.55
N GLY A 129 3.68 6.59 -0.74
CA GLY A 129 3.14 6.18 -2.05
C GLY A 129 1.95 5.23 -1.93
N GLU A 130 1.25 5.04 -3.05
CA GLU A 130 0.09 4.15 -3.24
C GLU A 130 0.24 3.23 -4.45
#